data_AF-A0AAV6D3Y8-F1
#
_entry.id   AF-A0AAV6D3Y8-F1
#
_cell.length_a   1.000
_cell.length_b   1.000
_cell.length_c   1.000
_cell.angle_alpha   90.00
_cell.angle_beta   90.00
_cell.angle_gamma   90.00
#
_symmetry.space_group_name_H-M   'P 1'
#
loop_
_entity.id
_entity.type
_entity.pdbx_description
1 polymer ?
#
loop_
_entity_poly.entity_id
_entity_poly.type
_entity_poly.pdbx_seq_one_letter_code
_entity_poly.pdbx_strand_id
1 'polypeptide(L)'
;MLPRYTVEVSHNGLGKYRVVSGTDHYVVQAKAKALQLSWDEEYSRKQAKDREKNSKEQERRSRIRSREERQQDLEDKLEEASQRTEDAKTELEQIQNTLRSALKLKHAVKWEKLKRADPYPTPEPVAPSYREYPYEPKPDDVKYQPLPNPEPEPQSDNTRYKPSLGFFDKLVKSRAEKKIQIANELYASEHAAWVERAQQIETENKKQANELYLRDRGEWEEAVPKVQLENQKEAKKILGEKEN
;
A
#
# COMPACT_ATOMS: atom_id res chain seq x y z
N MET A 1 -50.97 3.61 -86.81
CA MET A 1 -49.85 2.90 -86.13
C MET A 1 -49.80 3.40 -84.70
N LEU A 2 -49.78 2.52 -83.69
CA LEU A 2 -49.61 2.92 -82.30
C LEU A 2 -48.12 3.22 -82.02
N PRO A 3 -47.79 4.28 -81.25
CA PRO A 3 -46.41 4.56 -80.87
C PRO A 3 -45.84 3.42 -80.01
N ARG A 4 -44.58 3.06 -80.26
CA ARG A 4 -43.87 2.02 -79.51
C ARG A 4 -42.79 2.69 -78.66
N TYR A 5 -42.88 2.52 -77.35
CA TYR A 5 -41.92 3.06 -76.39
C TYR A 5 -40.86 2.01 -76.07
N THR A 6 -39.62 2.45 -75.92
CA THR A 6 -38.47 1.59 -75.61
C THR A 6 -37.62 2.27 -74.54
N VAL A 7 -37.16 1.50 -73.56
CA VAL A 7 -36.26 1.93 -72.50
C VAL A 7 -35.14 0.91 -72.35
N GLU A 8 -33.90 1.37 -72.31
CA GLU A 8 -32.72 0.56 -72.07
C GLU A 8 -32.38 0.58 -70.58
N VAL A 9 -32.07 -0.58 -70.01
CA VAL A 9 -31.69 -0.73 -68.61
C VAL A 9 -30.37 -1.48 -68.54
N SER A 10 -29.39 -0.91 -67.86
CA SER A 10 -28.05 -1.47 -67.67
C SER A 10 -27.65 -1.43 -66.20
N HIS A 11 -26.96 -2.47 -65.71
CA HIS A 11 -26.42 -2.50 -64.36
C HIS A 11 -24.93 -2.90 -64.36
N ASN A 12 -24.06 -1.91 -64.16
CA ASN A 12 -22.60 -2.05 -64.28
C ASN A 12 -21.99 -3.08 -63.30
N GLY A 13 -22.51 -3.17 -62.07
CA GLY A 13 -21.99 -4.11 -61.06
C GLY A 13 -22.28 -5.59 -61.34
N LEU A 14 -23.28 -5.88 -62.17
CA LEU A 14 -23.66 -7.24 -62.57
C LEU A 14 -23.33 -7.53 -64.03
N GLY A 15 -22.90 -6.53 -64.80
CA GLY A 15 -22.70 -6.62 -66.25
C GLY A 15 -23.97 -6.96 -67.03
N LYS A 16 -25.16 -6.65 -66.51
CA LYS A 16 -26.45 -6.97 -67.14
C LYS A 16 -26.95 -5.79 -67.97
N TYR A 17 -27.49 -6.07 -69.16
CA TYR A 17 -28.10 -5.10 -70.05
C TYR A 17 -29.38 -5.68 -70.66
N ARG A 18 -30.45 -4.90 -70.74
CA ARG A 18 -31.73 -5.33 -71.31
C ARG A 18 -32.52 -4.14 -71.84
N VAL A 19 -33.20 -4.36 -72.97
CA VAL A 19 -34.10 -3.38 -73.58
C VAL A 19 -35.55 -3.80 -73.34
N VAL A 20 -36.38 -2.89 -72.83
CA VAL A 20 -37.82 -3.09 -72.56
C VAL A 20 -38.61 -2.26 -73.56
N SER A 21 -39.52 -2.88 -74.34
CA SER A 21 -40.38 -2.18 -75.29
C SER A 21 -41.87 -2.49 -75.09
N GLY A 22 -42.76 -1.58 -75.49
CA GLY A 22 -44.21 -1.74 -75.34
C GLY A 22 -45.03 -0.61 -75.98
N THR A 23 -46.35 -0.74 -75.98
CA THR A 23 -47.30 0.24 -76.54
C THR A 23 -47.71 1.35 -75.57
N ASP A 24 -47.54 1.12 -74.25
CA ASP A 24 -47.79 2.11 -73.19
C ASP A 24 -46.47 2.49 -72.51
N HIS A 25 -46.18 3.80 -72.50
CA HIS A 25 -44.99 4.38 -71.91
C HIS A 25 -44.88 4.10 -70.40
N TYR A 26 -45.97 4.22 -69.65
CA TYR A 26 -45.95 4.06 -68.19
C TYR A 26 -45.65 2.61 -67.80
N VAL A 27 -46.19 1.66 -68.55
CA VAL A 27 -45.93 0.23 -68.34
C VAL A 27 -44.47 -0.12 -68.66
N VAL A 28 -43.90 0.44 -69.74
CA VAL A 28 -42.48 0.22 -70.09
C VAL A 28 -41.56 0.79 -69.02
N GLN A 29 -41.83 2.00 -68.52
CA GLN A 29 -41.06 2.59 -67.42
C GLN A 29 -41.19 1.80 -66.12
N ALA A 30 -42.40 1.38 -65.75
CA ALA A 30 -42.61 0.60 -64.54
C ALA A 30 -41.86 -0.76 -64.60
N LYS A 31 -41.88 -1.43 -65.76
CA LYS A 31 -41.11 -2.66 -65.99
C LYS A 31 -39.60 -2.43 -65.96
N ALA A 32 -39.11 -1.34 -66.54
CA ALA A 32 -37.70 -0.96 -66.51
C ALA A 32 -37.22 -0.69 -65.07
N LYS A 33 -38.00 0.07 -64.28
CA LYS A 33 -37.73 0.34 -62.85
C LYS A 33 -37.72 -0.95 -62.02
N ALA A 34 -38.72 -1.82 -62.21
CA ALA A 34 -38.78 -3.10 -61.52
C ALA A 34 -37.56 -3.99 -61.85
N LEU A 35 -37.13 -4.01 -63.11
CA LEU A 35 -35.93 -4.72 -63.54
C LEU A 35 -34.68 -4.17 -62.85
N GLN A 36 -34.51 -2.85 -62.84
CA GLN A 36 -33.38 -2.18 -62.18
C GLN A 36 -33.34 -2.50 -60.68
N LEU A 37 -34.47 -2.37 -59.98
CA LEU A 37 -34.58 -2.72 -58.55
C LEU A 37 -34.19 -4.18 -58.29
N SER A 38 -34.67 -5.12 -59.10
CA SER A 38 -34.30 -6.54 -58.94
C SER A 38 -32.80 -6.79 -59.10
N TRP A 39 -32.15 -6.07 -60.02
CA TRP A 39 -30.71 -6.17 -60.23
C TRP A 39 -29.93 -5.50 -59.09
N ASP A 40 -30.40 -4.36 -58.58
CA ASP A 40 -29.81 -3.69 -57.44
C ASP A 40 -29.86 -4.58 -56.18
N GLU A 41 -31.00 -5.26 -55.93
CA GLU A 41 -31.14 -6.22 -54.84
C GLU A 41 -30.20 -7.41 -54.98
N GLU A 42 -30.09 -7.99 -56.18
CA GLU A 42 -29.19 -9.10 -56.46
C GLU A 42 -27.73 -8.70 -56.25
N TYR A 43 -27.36 -7.50 -56.71
CA TYR A 43 -26.01 -6.97 -56.55
C TYR A 43 -25.68 -6.67 -55.08
N SER A 44 -26.64 -6.10 -54.34
CA SER A 44 -26.52 -5.86 -52.90
C SER A 44 -26.29 -7.17 -52.13
N ARG A 45 -27.06 -8.23 -52.45
CA ARG A 45 -26.88 -9.56 -51.86
C ARG A 45 -25.50 -10.16 -52.19
N LYS A 46 -25.02 -9.99 -53.43
CA LYS A 46 -23.67 -10.43 -53.82
C LYS A 46 -22.59 -9.71 -53.02
N GLN A 47 -22.66 -8.37 -52.96
CA GLN A 47 -21.71 -7.58 -52.18
C GLN A 47 -21.71 -7.95 -50.69
N ALA A 48 -22.87 -8.19 -50.09
CA ALA A 48 -22.96 -8.60 -48.69
C ALA A 48 -22.24 -9.93 -48.44
N LYS A 49 -22.45 -10.93 -49.31
CA LYS A 49 -21.75 -12.23 -49.23
C LYS A 49 -20.25 -12.10 -49.42
N ASP A 50 -19.80 -11.28 -50.38
CA ASP A 50 -18.38 -11.08 -50.64
C ASP A 50 -17.70 -10.36 -49.45
N ARG A 51 -18.36 -9.36 -48.86
CA ARG A 51 -17.88 -8.69 -47.64
C ARG A 51 -17.79 -9.64 -46.45
N GLU A 52 -18.80 -10.48 -46.24
CA GLU A 52 -18.81 -11.47 -45.16
C GLU A 52 -17.71 -12.52 -45.34
N LYS A 53 -17.48 -12.98 -46.58
CA LYS A 53 -16.40 -13.93 -46.87
C LYS A 53 -15.03 -13.29 -46.61
N ASN A 54 -14.83 -12.05 -47.05
CA ASN A 54 -13.58 -11.33 -46.84
C ASN A 54 -13.32 -11.04 -45.35
N SER A 55 -14.34 -10.68 -44.58
CA SER A 55 -14.20 -10.45 -43.14
C SER A 55 -13.83 -11.74 -42.40
N LYS A 56 -14.48 -12.86 -42.73
CA LYS A 56 -14.17 -14.19 -42.16
C LYS A 56 -12.74 -14.64 -42.50
N GLU A 57 -12.29 -14.43 -43.72
CA GLU A 57 -10.92 -14.76 -44.13
C GLU A 57 -9.88 -13.90 -43.40
N GLN A 58 -10.15 -12.60 -43.25
CA GLN A 58 -9.28 -11.68 -42.52
C GLN A 58 -9.19 -12.05 -41.02
N GLU A 59 -10.32 -12.40 -40.41
CA GLU A 59 -10.36 -12.87 -39.01
C GLU A 59 -9.61 -14.20 -38.84
N ARG A 60 -9.74 -15.13 -39.80
CA ARG A 60 -8.99 -16.38 -39.76
C ARG A 60 -7.49 -16.13 -39.85
N ARG A 61 -7.04 -15.25 -40.76
CA ARG A 61 -5.64 -14.89 -40.92
C ARG A 61 -5.07 -14.21 -39.67
N SER A 62 -5.83 -13.29 -39.06
CA SER A 62 -5.38 -12.62 -37.83
C SER A 62 -5.26 -13.60 -36.66
N ARG A 63 -6.18 -14.57 -36.54
CA ARG A 63 -6.10 -15.63 -35.52
C ARG A 63 -4.89 -16.54 -35.71
N ILE A 64 -4.58 -16.93 -36.95
CA ILE A 64 -3.41 -17.75 -37.26
C ILE A 64 -2.13 -16.97 -36.91
N ARG A 65 -2.01 -15.74 -37.38
CA ARG A 65 -0.86 -14.88 -37.10
C ARG A 65 -0.63 -14.69 -35.60
N SER A 66 -1.69 -14.38 -34.86
CA SER A 66 -1.60 -14.21 -33.41
C SER A 66 -1.17 -15.50 -32.69
N ARG A 67 -1.56 -16.67 -33.22
CA ARG A 67 -1.13 -17.96 -32.67
C ARG A 67 0.34 -18.24 -32.95
N GLU A 68 0.81 -17.94 -34.16
CA GLU A 68 2.20 -18.07 -34.57
C GLU A 68 3.11 -17.15 -33.75
N GLU A 69 2.74 -15.88 -33.62
CA GLU A 69 3.46 -14.90 -32.78
C GLU A 69 3.57 -15.38 -31.33
N ARG A 70 2.47 -15.88 -30.74
CA ARG A 70 2.50 -16.44 -29.38
C ARG A 70 3.40 -17.67 -29.27
N GLN A 71 3.44 -18.51 -30.30
CA GLN A 71 4.26 -19.71 -30.28
C GLN A 71 5.75 -19.33 -30.34
N GLN A 72 6.10 -18.38 -31.20
CA GLN A 72 7.45 -17.85 -31.32
C GLN A 72 7.90 -17.18 -30.02
N ASP A 73 7.06 -16.31 -29.44
CA ASP A 73 7.34 -15.65 -28.15
C ASP A 73 7.59 -16.67 -27.03
N LEU A 74 6.90 -17.81 -27.04
CA LEU A 74 7.08 -18.86 -26.05
C LEU A 74 8.40 -19.61 -26.26
N GLU A 75 8.76 -19.88 -27.51
CA GLU A 75 10.01 -20.55 -27.87
C GLU A 75 11.22 -19.68 -27.52
N ASP A 76 11.19 -18.39 -27.89
CA ASP A 76 12.25 -17.43 -27.57
C ASP A 76 12.45 -17.31 -26.04
N LYS A 77 11.35 -17.25 -25.27
CA LYS A 77 11.41 -17.20 -23.79
C LYS A 77 11.97 -18.48 -23.19
N LEU A 78 11.64 -19.64 -23.78
CA LEU A 78 12.14 -20.92 -23.30
C LEU A 78 13.65 -21.05 -23.56
N GLU A 79 14.10 -20.63 -24.74
CA GLU A 79 15.52 -20.60 -25.10
C GLU A 79 16.30 -19.65 -24.17
N GLU A 80 15.79 -18.42 -23.98
CA GLU A 80 16.41 -17.45 -23.06
C GLU A 80 16.50 -17.99 -21.62
N ALA A 81 15.43 -18.62 -21.13
CA ALA A 81 15.42 -19.23 -19.79
C ALA A 81 16.45 -20.38 -19.68
N SER A 82 16.60 -21.19 -20.73
CA SER A 82 17.61 -22.25 -20.79
C SER A 82 19.03 -21.68 -20.74
N GLN A 83 19.33 -20.69 -21.58
CA GLN A 83 20.65 -20.04 -21.64
C GLN A 83 21.01 -19.42 -20.28
N ARG A 84 20.10 -18.65 -19.68
CA ARG A 84 20.32 -18.06 -18.34
C ARG A 84 20.55 -19.12 -17.26
N THR A 85 19.89 -20.27 -17.38
CA THR A 85 20.06 -21.38 -16.43
C THR A 85 21.43 -22.04 -16.60
N GLU A 86 21.89 -22.22 -17.83
CA GLU A 86 23.23 -22.74 -18.13
C GLU A 86 24.31 -21.78 -17.64
N ASP A 87 24.19 -20.49 -17.96
CA ASP A 87 25.11 -19.44 -17.50
C ASP A 87 25.23 -19.45 -15.98
N ALA A 88 24.10 -19.41 -15.27
CA ALA A 88 24.09 -19.45 -13.80
C ALA A 88 24.76 -20.72 -13.22
N LYS A 89 24.57 -21.89 -13.86
CA LYS A 89 25.25 -23.13 -13.45
C LYS A 89 26.76 -23.01 -13.63
N THR A 90 27.21 -22.45 -14.75
CA THR A 90 28.65 -22.25 -15.00
C THR A 90 29.28 -21.28 -14.01
N GLU A 91 28.59 -20.18 -13.67
CA GLU A 91 29.05 -19.22 -12.66
C GLU A 91 29.15 -19.86 -11.28
N LEU A 92 28.13 -20.64 -10.88
CA LEU A 92 28.16 -21.36 -9.61
C LEU A 92 29.32 -22.36 -9.56
N GLU A 93 29.58 -23.09 -10.65
CA GLU A 93 30.71 -24.01 -10.72
C GLU A 93 32.04 -23.26 -10.62
N GLN A 94 32.17 -22.09 -11.25
CA GLN A 94 33.36 -21.24 -11.11
C GLN A 94 33.57 -20.81 -9.66
N ILE A 95 32.52 -20.30 -9.01
CA ILE A 95 32.56 -19.86 -7.60
C ILE A 95 33.00 -21.02 -6.69
N GLN A 96 32.39 -22.20 -6.86
CA GLN A 96 32.74 -23.39 -6.08
C GLN A 96 34.20 -23.81 -6.27
N ASN A 97 34.73 -23.63 -7.48
CA ASN A 97 36.10 -24.01 -7.81
C ASN A 97 37.14 -22.90 -7.54
N THR A 98 36.74 -21.66 -7.21
CA THR A 98 37.65 -20.51 -7.01
C THR A 98 38.79 -20.82 -6.04
N LEU A 99 38.49 -21.47 -4.91
CA LEU A 99 39.48 -21.76 -3.88
C LEU A 99 40.09 -23.16 -4.00
N ARG A 100 39.68 -23.95 -5.00
CA ARG A 100 40.10 -25.36 -5.12
C ARG A 100 41.60 -25.50 -5.37
N SER A 101 42.22 -24.54 -6.07
CA SER A 101 43.66 -24.49 -6.27
C SER A 101 44.41 -24.03 -5.01
N ALA A 102 43.89 -23.03 -4.30
CA ALA A 102 44.47 -22.52 -3.07
C ALA A 102 44.44 -23.56 -1.94
N LEU A 103 43.36 -24.33 -1.81
CA LEU A 103 43.25 -25.40 -0.81
C LEU A 103 44.23 -26.56 -1.04
N LYS A 104 44.68 -26.79 -2.28
CA LYS A 104 45.73 -27.80 -2.58
C LYS A 104 47.10 -27.38 -2.07
N LEU A 105 47.34 -26.08 -1.91
CA LEU A 105 48.61 -25.53 -1.49
C LEU A 105 48.60 -25.32 0.03
N LYS A 106 49.66 -25.76 0.73
CA LYS A 106 49.79 -25.52 2.18
C LYS A 106 50.15 -24.05 2.45
N HIS A 107 49.15 -23.18 2.58
CA HIS A 107 49.32 -21.75 2.87
C HIS A 107 49.44 -21.41 4.36
N ALA A 108 50.11 -22.24 5.16
CA ALA A 108 50.27 -21.98 6.58
C ALA A 108 51.22 -20.77 6.81
N VAL A 109 50.65 -19.57 6.92
CA VAL A 109 51.38 -18.35 7.25
C VAL A 109 51.78 -18.40 8.73
N LYS A 110 53.09 -18.34 8.99
CA LYS A 110 53.63 -18.29 10.37
C LYS A 110 53.59 -16.85 10.87
N TRP A 111 52.42 -16.44 11.38
CA TRP A 111 52.14 -15.08 11.86
C TRP A 111 53.16 -14.54 12.86
N GLU A 112 53.64 -15.38 13.79
CA GLU A 112 54.61 -14.96 14.80
C GLU A 112 55.95 -14.50 14.21
N LYS A 113 56.31 -14.96 13.00
CA LYS A 113 57.53 -14.50 12.32
C LYS A 113 57.36 -13.14 11.62
N LEU A 114 56.13 -12.68 11.44
CA LEU A 114 55.81 -11.43 10.75
C LEU A 114 55.55 -10.27 11.70
N LYS A 115 55.29 -10.56 12.99
CA LYS A 115 55.07 -9.54 14.02
C LYS A 115 56.40 -8.88 14.40
N ARG A 116 56.41 -7.56 14.43
CA ARG A 116 57.45 -6.76 15.10
C ARG A 116 56.93 -6.40 16.48
N ALA A 117 57.67 -6.76 17.52
CA ALA A 117 57.31 -6.51 18.91
C ALA A 117 58.10 -5.34 19.53
N ASP A 118 58.73 -4.51 18.68
CA ASP A 118 59.49 -3.36 19.12
C ASP A 118 58.55 -2.36 19.81
N PRO A 119 58.91 -1.83 20.99
CA PRO A 119 58.11 -0.80 21.65
C PRO A 119 58.04 0.45 20.79
N TYR A 120 56.86 1.08 20.74
CA TYR A 120 56.67 2.30 19.97
C TYR A 120 57.57 3.44 20.50
N PRO A 121 58.30 4.16 19.65
CA PRO A 121 59.18 5.26 20.07
C PRO A 121 58.44 6.43 20.71
N THR A 122 57.17 6.60 20.34
CA THR A 122 56.28 7.63 20.86
C THR A 122 55.35 7.04 21.91
N PRO A 123 55.21 7.67 23.09
CA PRO A 123 54.23 7.25 24.09
C PRO A 123 52.81 7.38 23.52
N GLU A 124 51.89 6.56 24.04
CA GLU A 124 50.48 6.63 23.65
C GLU A 124 49.90 8.02 23.95
N PRO A 125 49.08 8.58 23.05
CA PRO A 125 48.40 9.83 23.33
C PRO A 125 47.46 9.65 24.52
N VAL A 126 47.39 10.67 25.38
CA VAL A 126 46.44 10.68 26.50
C VAL A 126 45.02 10.67 25.94
N ALA A 127 44.23 9.69 26.35
CA ALA A 127 42.84 9.58 25.92
C ALA A 127 42.03 10.81 26.38
N PRO A 128 41.18 11.39 25.52
CA PRO A 128 40.29 12.49 25.92
C PRO A 128 39.32 12.05 27.01
N SER A 129 39.17 12.88 28.04
CA SER A 129 38.10 12.76 29.03
C SER A 129 36.86 13.48 28.48
N TYR A 130 35.83 12.71 28.13
CA TYR A 130 34.56 13.26 27.65
C TYR A 130 33.62 13.56 28.81
N ARG A 131 32.89 14.68 28.71
CA ARG A 131 31.77 14.97 29.59
C ARG A 131 30.63 14.00 29.29
N GLU A 132 29.97 13.55 30.35
CA GLU A 132 28.79 12.69 30.26
C GLU A 132 27.61 13.47 29.67
N TYR A 133 26.83 12.81 28.82
CA TYR A 133 25.61 13.38 28.26
C TYR A 133 24.49 13.34 29.31
N PRO A 134 23.61 14.36 29.36
CA PRO A 134 22.41 14.29 30.18
C PRO A 134 21.55 13.10 29.75
N TYR A 135 20.90 12.45 30.71
CA TYR A 135 19.99 11.32 30.45
C TYR A 135 18.82 11.77 29.57
N GLU A 136 18.57 11.02 28.50
CA GLU A 136 17.44 11.25 27.61
C GLU A 136 16.13 10.85 28.29
N PRO A 137 15.18 11.76 28.51
CA PRO A 137 13.90 11.43 29.12
C PRO A 137 13.13 10.46 28.21
N LYS A 138 12.70 9.33 28.76
CA LYS A 138 11.97 8.30 28.02
C LYS A 138 10.50 8.31 28.43
N PRO A 139 9.56 8.07 27.50
CA PRO A 139 8.13 7.97 27.83
C PRO A 139 7.80 6.95 28.92
N ASP A 140 8.59 5.87 28.99
CA ASP A 140 8.39 4.78 29.96
C ASP A 140 8.96 5.08 31.36
N ASP A 141 9.66 6.20 31.55
CA ASP A 141 10.19 6.55 32.86
C ASP A 141 9.03 6.74 33.85
N VAL A 142 9.20 6.20 35.07
CA VAL A 142 8.18 6.19 36.14
C VAL A 142 7.58 7.58 36.39
N LYS A 143 8.37 8.65 36.17
CA LYS A 143 7.97 10.04 36.32
C LYS A 143 6.84 10.48 35.38
N TYR A 144 6.70 9.86 34.20
CA TYR A 144 5.71 10.23 33.18
C TYR A 144 4.56 9.23 33.06
N GLN A 145 4.59 8.14 33.84
CA GLN A 145 3.53 7.15 33.84
C GLN A 145 2.26 7.72 34.49
N PRO A 146 1.07 7.45 33.93
CA PRO A 146 -0.18 7.93 34.49
C PRO A 146 -0.42 7.30 35.87
N LEU A 147 -0.94 8.11 36.79
CA LEU A 147 -1.48 7.64 38.05
C LEU A 147 -2.61 6.62 37.82
N PRO A 148 -2.73 5.60 38.67
CA PRO A 148 -3.79 4.61 38.57
C PRO A 148 -5.16 5.26 38.72
N ASN A 149 -6.16 4.72 38.02
CA ASN A 149 -7.55 5.13 38.18
C ASN A 149 -8.00 5.02 39.64
N PRO A 150 -8.97 5.85 40.08
CA PRO A 150 -9.54 5.69 41.41
C PRO A 150 -10.22 4.31 41.55
N GLU A 151 -10.49 3.91 42.79
CA GLU A 151 -11.28 2.71 43.13
C GLU A 151 -12.53 2.55 42.24
N PRO A 152 -13.05 1.33 42.01
CA PRO A 152 -14.13 1.10 41.05
C PRO A 152 -15.36 1.97 41.33
N GLU A 153 -16.00 2.44 40.25
CA GLU A 153 -17.17 3.30 40.30
C GLU A 153 -18.24 2.70 41.24
N PRO A 154 -18.79 3.50 42.18
CA PRO A 154 -19.82 3.01 43.08
C PRO A 154 -21.02 2.52 42.26
N GLN A 155 -21.37 1.25 42.40
CA GLN A 155 -22.47 0.63 41.67
C GLN A 155 -23.78 0.81 42.43
N SER A 156 -24.83 1.28 41.75
CA SER A 156 -26.15 1.49 42.35
C SER A 156 -26.79 0.19 42.88
N ASP A 157 -26.39 -0.97 42.35
CA ASP A 157 -26.90 -2.28 42.76
C ASP A 157 -26.17 -2.88 43.99
N ASN A 158 -25.15 -2.17 44.51
CA ASN A 158 -24.41 -2.59 45.69
C ASN A 158 -25.33 -2.60 46.92
N THR A 159 -25.20 -3.62 47.77
CA THR A 159 -26.01 -3.79 48.99
C THR A 159 -25.94 -2.57 49.92
N ARG A 160 -24.85 -1.79 49.86
CA ARG A 160 -24.67 -0.53 50.58
C ARG A 160 -25.69 0.56 50.22
N TYR A 161 -26.18 0.58 48.98
CA TYR A 161 -27.11 1.60 48.48
C TYR A 161 -28.55 1.08 48.32
N LYS A 162 -28.83 -0.16 48.73
CA LYS A 162 -30.19 -0.73 48.74
C LYS A 162 -30.93 -0.32 50.02
N PRO A 163 -32.13 0.27 49.93
CA PRO A 163 -32.88 0.68 51.11
C PRO A 163 -33.37 -0.55 51.88
N SER A 164 -33.01 -0.67 53.16
CA SER A 164 -33.52 -1.73 54.04
C SER A 164 -34.95 -1.42 54.49
N LEU A 165 -35.93 -1.91 53.74
CA LEU A 165 -37.37 -1.75 54.03
C LEU A 165 -37.86 -2.86 54.97
N GLY A 166 -38.32 -2.49 56.16
CA GLY A 166 -38.92 -3.41 57.14
C GLY A 166 -40.43 -3.59 56.95
N PHE A 167 -41.06 -4.42 57.79
CA PHE A 167 -42.50 -4.69 57.75
C PHE A 167 -43.38 -3.44 57.90
N PHE A 168 -42.95 -2.46 58.72
CA PHE A 168 -43.69 -1.20 58.94
C PHE A 168 -43.52 -0.19 57.79
N ASP A 169 -42.45 -0.30 56.98
CA ASP A 169 -42.23 0.58 55.82
C ASP A 169 -43.18 0.24 54.66
N LYS A 170 -43.66 -1.01 54.60
CA LYS A 170 -44.68 -1.44 53.63
C LYS A 170 -46.07 -0.85 53.91
N LEU A 171 -46.34 -0.50 55.17
CA LEU A 171 -47.62 0.05 55.63
C LEU A 171 -47.65 1.59 55.56
N VAL A 172 -46.49 2.25 55.70
CA VAL A 172 -46.37 3.72 55.66
C VAL A 172 -45.47 4.16 54.52
N LYS A 173 -46.07 4.44 53.35
CA LYS A 173 -45.36 4.81 52.11
C LYS A 173 -44.33 5.92 52.30
N SER A 174 -44.67 6.95 53.07
CA SER A 174 -43.77 8.08 53.36
C SER A 174 -42.46 7.67 54.05
N ARG A 175 -42.46 6.63 54.91
CA ARG A 175 -41.23 6.12 55.56
C ARG A 175 -40.37 5.30 54.61
N ALA A 176 -40.99 4.51 53.74
CA ALA A 176 -40.28 3.81 52.67
C ALA A 176 -39.63 4.80 51.69
N GLU A 177 -40.37 5.82 51.25
CA GLU A 177 -39.88 6.89 50.37
C GLU A 177 -38.68 7.62 50.98
N LYS A 178 -38.73 7.95 52.28
CA LYS A 178 -37.62 8.62 52.96
C LYS A 178 -36.35 7.77 53.03
N LYS A 179 -36.48 6.45 53.23
CA LYS A 179 -35.33 5.52 53.21
C LYS A 179 -34.75 5.33 51.82
N ILE A 180 -35.61 5.31 50.79
CA ILE A 180 -35.20 5.28 49.39
C ILE A 180 -34.45 6.58 49.03
N GLN A 181 -34.97 7.74 49.47
CA GLN A 181 -34.31 9.04 49.27
C GLN A 181 -32.94 9.10 49.92
N ILE A 182 -32.80 8.70 51.19
CA ILE A 182 -31.50 8.69 51.89
C ILE A 182 -30.49 7.76 51.19
N ALA A 183 -30.91 6.57 50.74
CA ALA A 183 -30.04 5.65 50.02
C ALA A 183 -29.59 6.22 48.66
N ASN A 184 -30.50 6.89 47.94
CA ASN A 184 -30.20 7.56 46.68
C ASN A 184 -29.29 8.78 46.87
N GLU A 185 -29.49 9.58 47.93
CA GLU A 185 -28.64 10.73 48.27
C GLU A 185 -27.23 10.28 48.65
N LEU A 186 -27.11 9.19 49.41
CA LEU A 186 -25.82 8.59 49.75
C LEU A 186 -25.08 8.12 48.48
N TYR A 187 -25.76 7.38 47.60
CA TYR A 187 -25.20 7.00 46.31
C TYR A 187 -24.79 8.22 45.46
N ALA A 188 -25.66 9.23 45.34
CA ALA A 188 -25.41 10.41 44.53
C ALA A 188 -24.20 11.22 45.02
N SER A 189 -24.04 11.35 46.34
CA SER A 189 -22.90 12.05 46.94
C SER A 189 -21.58 11.27 46.81
N GLU A 190 -21.59 9.96 47.04
CA GLU A 190 -20.39 9.12 46.86
C GLU A 190 -20.00 9.00 45.38
N HIS A 191 -20.98 8.90 44.46
CA HIS A 191 -20.76 8.93 43.01
C HIS A 191 -20.21 10.28 42.55
N ALA A 192 -20.77 11.39 43.02
CA ALA A 192 -20.25 12.73 42.71
C ALA A 192 -18.80 12.91 43.17
N ALA A 193 -18.48 12.49 44.39
CA ALA A 193 -17.10 12.54 44.91
C ALA A 193 -16.14 11.62 44.14
N TRP A 194 -16.64 10.48 43.65
CA TRP A 194 -15.87 9.59 42.77
C TRP A 194 -15.59 10.24 41.41
N VAL A 195 -16.59 10.87 40.79
CA VAL A 195 -16.45 11.59 39.51
C VAL A 195 -15.43 12.72 39.64
N GLU A 196 -15.47 13.50 40.71
CA GLU A 196 -14.51 14.58 40.95
C GLU A 196 -13.07 14.03 41.07
N ARG A 197 -12.86 12.95 41.83
CA ARG A 197 -11.55 12.30 41.94
C ARG A 197 -11.06 11.74 40.61
N ALA A 198 -11.94 11.12 39.82
CA ALA A 198 -11.61 10.61 38.50
C ALA A 198 -11.16 11.74 37.55
N GLN A 199 -11.86 12.87 37.58
CA GLN A 199 -11.50 14.05 36.81
C GLN A 199 -10.16 14.65 37.25
N GLN A 200 -9.91 14.74 38.56
CA GLN A 200 -8.62 15.20 39.08
C GLN A 200 -7.47 14.31 38.58
N ILE A 201 -7.59 12.99 38.72
CA ILE A 201 -6.58 12.03 38.24
C ILE A 201 -6.40 12.15 36.72
N GLU A 202 -7.46 12.31 35.95
CA GLU A 202 -7.36 12.50 34.50
C GLU A 202 -6.61 13.79 34.14
N THR A 203 -6.88 14.90 34.84
CA THR A 203 -6.17 16.17 34.61
C THR A 203 -4.69 16.09 34.99
N GLU A 204 -4.36 15.43 36.11
CA GLU A 204 -2.98 15.19 36.53
C GLU A 204 -2.24 14.30 35.53
N ASN A 205 -2.89 13.23 35.05
CA ASN A 205 -2.34 12.34 34.03
C ASN A 205 -2.06 13.08 32.72
N LYS A 206 -2.99 13.93 32.26
CA LYS A 206 -2.77 14.77 31.06
C LYS A 206 -1.59 15.72 31.25
N LYS A 207 -1.46 16.32 32.43
CA LYS A 207 -0.36 17.23 32.77
C LYS A 207 0.98 16.51 32.81
N GLN A 208 1.05 15.35 33.45
CA GLN A 208 2.27 14.55 33.56
C GLN A 208 2.73 14.00 32.20
N ALA A 209 1.81 13.41 31.44
CA ALA A 209 2.13 12.77 30.16
C ALA A 209 2.52 13.79 29.08
N ASN A 210 1.84 14.93 29.01
CA ASN A 210 2.05 15.89 27.93
C ASN A 210 2.99 17.04 28.31
N GLU A 211 2.81 17.69 29.46
CA GLU A 211 3.54 18.93 29.74
C GLU A 211 4.93 18.67 30.33
N LEU A 212 5.03 17.77 31.32
CA LEU A 212 6.31 17.48 31.98
C LEU A 212 7.28 16.77 31.04
N TYR A 213 6.81 15.75 30.33
CA TYR A 213 7.65 15.03 29.37
C TYR A 213 8.15 15.93 28.23
N LEU A 214 7.26 16.72 27.61
CA LEU A 214 7.66 17.62 26.52
C LEU A 214 8.64 18.70 27.00
N ARG A 215 8.45 19.22 28.21
CA ARG A 215 9.37 20.18 28.81
C ARG A 215 10.76 19.56 29.03
N ASP A 216 10.82 18.44 29.75
CA ASP A 216 12.10 17.79 30.09
C ASP A 216 12.84 17.34 28.81
N ARG A 217 12.09 16.88 27.80
CA ARG A 217 12.63 16.57 26.48
C ARG A 217 13.19 17.80 25.78
N GLY A 218 12.47 18.94 25.81
CA GLY A 218 12.97 20.20 25.25
C GLY A 218 14.25 20.68 25.93
N GLU A 219 14.32 20.62 27.27
CA GLU A 219 15.52 20.95 28.04
C GLU A 219 16.70 20.04 27.68
N TRP A 220 16.45 18.74 27.46
CA TRP A 220 17.46 17.79 26.99
C TRP A 220 17.93 18.10 25.56
N GLU A 221 17.02 18.38 24.63
CA GLU A 221 17.33 18.72 23.23
C GLU A 221 18.20 19.99 23.13
N GLU A 222 18.03 20.95 24.04
CA GLU A 222 18.89 22.14 24.13
C GLU A 222 20.26 21.87 24.79
N ALA A 223 20.34 20.91 25.71
CA ALA A 223 21.55 20.62 26.48
C ALA A 223 22.55 19.76 25.69
N VAL A 224 22.07 18.79 24.90
CA VAL A 224 22.92 17.86 24.14
C VAL A 224 23.91 18.57 23.20
N PRO A 225 23.50 19.55 22.37
CA PRO A 225 24.43 20.25 21.48
C PRO A 225 25.55 21.00 22.23
N LYS A 226 25.27 21.50 23.44
CA LYS A 226 26.26 22.21 24.26
C LYS A 226 27.36 21.25 24.72
N VAL A 227 26.97 20.08 25.22
CA VAL A 227 27.91 19.03 25.66
C VAL A 227 28.70 18.47 24.46
N GLN A 228 28.06 18.28 23.30
CA GLN A 228 28.74 17.88 22.07
C GLN A 228 29.83 18.89 21.67
N LEU A 229 29.50 20.17 21.68
CA LEU A 229 30.46 21.23 21.33
C LEU A 229 31.64 21.28 22.30
N GLU A 230 31.39 21.14 23.61
CA GLU A 230 32.46 21.09 24.62
C GLU A 230 33.37 19.87 24.42
N ASN A 231 32.78 18.69 24.18
CA ASN A 231 33.53 17.46 23.90
C ASN A 231 34.36 17.58 22.61
N GLN A 232 33.83 18.23 21.57
CA GLN A 232 34.58 18.51 20.34
C GLN A 232 35.74 19.49 20.58
N LYS A 233 35.54 20.53 21.40
CA LYS A 233 36.59 21.49 21.76
C LYS A 233 37.74 20.80 22.52
N GLU A 234 37.41 19.97 23.51
CA GLU A 234 38.41 19.19 24.26
C GLU A 234 39.16 18.20 23.35
N ALA A 235 38.45 17.52 22.44
CA ALA A 235 39.07 16.62 21.47
C ALA A 235 40.06 17.35 20.54
N LYS A 236 39.68 18.51 19.97
CA LYS A 236 40.55 19.33 19.12
C LYS A 236 41.78 19.84 19.86
N LYS A 237 41.61 20.26 21.13
CA LYS A 237 42.70 20.71 21.99
C LYS A 237 43.74 19.60 22.22
N ILE A 238 43.29 18.36 22.40
CA ILE A 238 44.18 17.19 22.59
C ILE A 238 44.87 16.79 21.28
N LEU A 239 44.19 16.92 20.14
CA LEU A 239 44.73 16.66 18.81
C LEU A 239 45.74 17.73 18.33
N GLY A 240 45.89 18.84 19.06
CA GLY A 240 46.86 19.88 18.73
C GLY A 240 46.51 20.72 17.50
N GLU A 241 45.26 20.66 17.03
CA GLU A 241 44.77 21.49 15.93
C GLU A 241 44.57 22.93 16.42
N LYS A 242 45.49 23.83 16.04
CA LYS A 242 45.31 25.27 16.26
C LYS A 242 44.17 25.76 15.35
N GLU A 243 43.19 26.44 15.94
CA GLU A 243 42.15 27.17 15.21
C GLU A 243 42.81 28.24 14.34
N ASN A 244 42.64 28.13 13.02
CA ASN A 244 42.98 29.16 12.03
C ASN A 244 41.83 30.16 11.91
#